data_AF-A0A1G7TQF0-F1
#
_entry.id   AF-A0A1G7TQF0-F1
#
_cell.length_a   1.000
_cell.length_b   1.000
_cell.length_c   1.000
_cell.angle_alpha   90.00
_cell.angle_beta   90.00
_cell.angle_gamma   90.00
#
_symmetry.space_group_name_H-M   'P 1'
#
loop_
_entity.id
_entity.type
_entity.pdbx_description
1 polymer ?
#
loop_
_entity_poly.entity_id
_entity_poly.type
_entity_poly.pdbx_seq_one_letter_code
_entity_poly.pdbx_strand_id
1 'polypeptide(L)'
;MFVPTAYFGQIRADSRAKVRPELPIGGVYIASVTVVDRVLDAASGTFGVRLALPNPRLALPGGIRCKVAFVLEGANPALMAGDAPSSFQK
;
A
#
# COMPACT_ATOMS: atom_id res chain seq x y z
N MET A 1 4.71 -4.11 3.29
CA MET A 1 4.29 -2.91 4.03
C MET A 1 2.87 -3.12 4.53
N PHE A 2 2.42 -2.31 5.47
CA PHE A 2 1.03 -2.32 5.93
C PHE A 2 0.33 -1.03 5.50
N VAL A 3 -0.90 -1.17 4.99
CA VAL A 3 -1.69 -0.06 4.42
C VAL A 3 -3.07 -0.02 5.10
N PRO A 4 -3.68 1.15 5.34
CA PRO A 4 -5.00 1.24 5.95
C PRO A 4 -6.08 0.50 5.16
N THR A 5 -7.00 -0.17 5.85
CA THR A 5 -8.14 -0.89 5.24
C THR A 5 -9.02 -0.03 4.32
N ALA A 6 -9.02 1.29 4.49
CA ALA A 6 -9.68 2.24 3.58
C ALA A 6 -9.16 2.21 2.12
N TYR A 7 -8.02 1.56 1.86
CA TYR A 7 -7.52 1.35 0.49
C TYR A 7 -7.77 -0.08 -0.03
N PHE A 8 -8.45 -0.92 0.74
CA PHE A 8 -8.72 -2.30 0.36
C PHE A 8 -9.59 -2.37 -0.91
N GLY A 9 -9.16 -3.18 -1.87
CA GLY A 9 -9.77 -3.28 -3.19
C GLY A 9 -9.47 -2.12 -4.14
N GLN A 10 -8.83 -1.03 -3.69
CA GLN A 10 -8.27 0.01 -4.58
C GLN A 10 -6.85 -0.37 -5.03
N ILE A 11 -6.05 -0.94 -4.11
CA ILE A 11 -4.73 -1.49 -4.41
C ILE A 11 -4.91 -2.96 -4.80
N ARG A 12 -4.44 -3.33 -6.00
CA ARG A 12 -4.54 -4.69 -6.53
C ARG A 12 -3.16 -5.24 -6.88
N ALA A 13 -3.09 -6.56 -7.10
CA ALA A 13 -1.93 -7.13 -7.77
C ALA A 13 -1.71 -6.40 -9.12
N ASP A 14 -0.45 -6.25 -9.52
CA ASP A 14 0.01 -5.52 -10.69
C ASP A 14 -0.18 -3.99 -10.66
N SER A 15 -0.82 -3.44 -9.62
CA SER A 15 -0.85 -1.99 -9.40
C SER A 15 0.56 -1.41 -9.30
N ARG A 16 0.75 -0.20 -9.84
CA ARG A 16 2.05 0.49 -9.81
C ARG A 16 2.15 1.44 -8.63
N ALA A 17 3.35 1.53 -8.07
CA ALA A 17 3.67 2.48 -7.01
C ALA A 17 5.03 3.15 -7.27
N LYS A 18 5.14 4.42 -6.88
CA LYS A 18 6.39 5.16 -6.86
C LYS A 18 7.03 4.99 -5.49
N VAL A 19 8.24 4.45 -5.46
CA VAL A 19 9.06 4.26 -4.26
C VAL A 19 10.16 5.32 -4.24
N ARG A 20 10.28 6.02 -3.12
CA ARG A 20 11.29 7.06 -2.87
C ARG A 20 12.12 6.66 -1.64
N PRO A 21 13.30 6.07 -1.85
CA PRO A 21 14.25 5.83 -0.76
C PRO A 21 14.69 7.12 -0.10
N GLU A 22 15.06 7.05 1.18
CA GLU A 22 15.71 8.16 1.87
C GLU A 22 17.15 8.41 1.34
N LEU A 23 17.73 9.54 1.73
CA LEU A 23 19.12 9.84 1.43
C LEU A 23 20.05 8.83 2.12
N PRO A 24 21.20 8.48 1.52
CA PRO A 24 21.83 9.11 0.35
C PRO A 24 21.37 8.57 -1.01
N ILE A 25 20.48 7.58 -1.05
CA ILE A 25 20.08 6.92 -2.30
C ILE A 25 19.16 7.81 -3.13
N GLY A 26 18.14 8.39 -2.48
CA GLY A 26 17.17 9.28 -3.12
C GLY A 26 16.51 8.68 -4.36
N GLY A 27 16.11 9.53 -5.30
CA GLY A 27 15.48 9.11 -6.56
C GLY A 27 14.01 8.69 -6.46
N VAL A 28 13.48 8.23 -7.58
CA VAL A 28 12.11 7.67 -7.69
C VAL A 28 12.19 6.40 -8.51
N TYR A 29 11.68 5.31 -7.95
CA TYR A 29 11.68 3.99 -8.57
C TYR A 29 10.25 3.50 -8.73
N ILE A 30 9.97 2.79 -9.82
CA ILE A 30 8.66 2.18 -10.05
C ILE A 30 8.68 0.75 -9.53
N ALA A 31 7.76 0.45 -8.62
CA ALA A 31 7.53 -0.88 -8.11
C ALA A 31 6.14 -1.36 -8.55
N SER A 32 5.99 -2.68 -8.66
CA SER A 32 4.71 -3.33 -8.93
C SER A 32 4.26 -4.10 -7.70
N VAL A 33 2.98 -4.04 -7.38
CA VAL A 33 2.38 -4.84 -6.30
C VAL A 33 2.33 -6.30 -6.74
N THR A 34 2.95 -7.19 -5.97
CA THR A 34 2.96 -8.63 -6.26
C THR A 34 1.98 -9.40 -5.40
N VAL A 35 1.72 -8.93 -4.18
CA VAL A 35 0.80 -9.57 -3.25
C VAL A 35 0.02 -8.51 -2.49
N VAL A 36 -1.28 -8.72 -2.39
CA VAL A 36 -2.19 -8.03 -1.46
C VAL A 36 -2.77 -9.10 -0.54
N ASP A 37 -2.50 -8.99 0.75
CA ASP A 37 -3.06 -9.93 1.72
C ASP A 37 -4.58 -9.76 1.77
N ARG A 38 -5.28 -10.90 1.71
CA ARG A 38 -6.75 -10.94 1.79
C ARG A 38 -7.26 -10.87 3.23
N VAL A 39 -6.35 -10.97 4.20
CA VAL A 39 -6.67 -10.90 5.63
C VAL A 39 -6.35 -9.50 6.12
N LEU A 40 -7.34 -8.88 6.76
CA LEU A 40 -7.20 -7.58 7.40
C LEU A 40 -6.80 -7.79 8.86
N ASP A 41 -5.83 -7.03 9.34
CA ASP A 41 -5.47 -6.99 10.74
C ASP A 41 -6.41 -6.03 11.48
N ALA A 42 -7.31 -6.58 12.28
CA ALA A 42 -8.32 -5.80 13.01
C ALA A 42 -7.72 -4.92 14.12
N ALA A 43 -6.57 -5.31 14.69
CA ALA A 43 -5.94 -4.57 15.78
C ALA A 43 -5.33 -3.25 15.31
N SER A 44 -4.68 -3.25 14.13
CA SER A 44 -4.07 -2.04 13.54
C SER A 44 -4.93 -1.35 12.48
N GLY A 45 -6.00 -2.00 12.00
CA GLY A 45 -6.80 -1.50 10.88
C GLY A 45 -6.00 -1.46 9.58
N THR A 46 -5.12 -2.45 9.36
CA THR A 46 -4.26 -2.50 8.17
C THR A 46 -4.33 -3.83 7.44
N PHE A 47 -3.79 -3.87 6.21
CA PHE A 47 -3.53 -5.11 5.48
C PHE A 47 -2.12 -5.08 4.87
N GLY A 48 -1.56 -6.27 4.67
CA GLY A 48 -0.23 -6.44 4.09
C GLY A 48 -0.25 -6.23 2.57
N VAL A 49 0.73 -5.46 2.09
CA VAL A 49 1.01 -5.28 0.66
C VAL A 49 2.50 -5.52 0.40
N ARG A 50 2.82 -6.39 -0.55
CA ARG A 50 4.19 -6.66 -1.01
C ARG A 50 4.38 -6.10 -2.40
N LEU A 51 5.51 -5.41 -2.58
CA LEU A 51 5.90 -4.82 -3.85
C LEU A 51 7.20 -5.46 -4.33
N ALA A 52 7.32 -5.68 -5.63
CA ALA A 52 8.57 -5.97 -6.30
C ALA A 52 9.14 -4.68 -6.87
N LEU A 53 10.36 -4.36 -6.47
CA LEU A 53 11.11 -3.23 -6.99
C LEU A 53 12.33 -3.75 -7.74
N PRO A 54 12.40 -3.57 -9.08
CA PRO A 54 13.55 -4.01 -9.86
C PRO A 54 14.84 -3.35 -9.37
N ASN A 55 15.84 -4.17 -9.03
CA ASN A 55 17.16 -3.71 -8.58
C ASN A 55 18.29 -4.44 -9.33
N PRO A 56 18.34 -4.38 -10.67
CA PRO A 56 19.28 -5.17 -11.47
C PRO A 56 20.76 -4.80 -11.24
N ARG A 57 21.02 -3.56 -10.81
CA ARG A 57 22.37 -3.07 -10.51
C ARG A 57 22.74 -3.15 -9.02
N LEU A 58 21.87 -3.74 -8.19
CA LEU A 58 22.05 -3.84 -6.74
C LEU A 58 22.31 -2.47 -6.05
N ALA A 59 21.79 -1.39 -6.63
CA ALA A 59 21.97 -0.03 -6.13
C ALA A 59 21.12 0.27 -4.89
N LEU A 60 20.06 -0.53 -4.65
CA LEU A 60 19.18 -0.41 -3.49
C LEU A 60 19.55 -1.46 -2.43
N PRO A 61 20.19 -1.07 -1.32
CA PRO A 61 20.44 -1.95 -0.19
C PRO A 61 19.13 -2.23 0.57
N GLY A 62 19.04 -3.42 1.13
CA GLY A 62 17.94 -3.78 2.03
C GLY A 62 17.96 -2.95 3.32
N GLY A 63 16.78 -2.76 3.92
CA GLY A 63 16.64 -2.08 5.22
C GLY A 63 16.56 -0.56 5.17
N ILE A 64 16.74 0.08 4.01
CA ILE A 64 16.53 1.52 3.88
C ILE A 64 15.04 1.87 3.98
N ARG A 65 14.73 2.97 4.66
CA ARG A 65 13.37 3.51 4.74
C ARG A 65 12.98 4.12 3.40
N CYS A 66 11.75 3.82 2.99
CA CYS A 66 11.21 4.28 1.73
C CYS A 66 9.83 4.91 1.95
N LYS A 67 9.54 5.98 1.20
CA LYS A 67 8.19 6.51 1.03
C LYS A 67 7.59 5.90 -0.23
N VAL A 68 6.32 5.52 -0.16
CA VAL A 68 5.63 4.89 -1.29
C VAL A 68 4.35 5.65 -1.59
N ALA A 69 4.13 5.93 -2.88
CA ALA A 69 2.91 6.53 -3.40
C ALA A 69 2.29 5.59 -4.43
N PHE A 70 1.10 5.07 -4.13
CA PHE A 70 0.35 4.21 -5.03
C PHE A 70 -0.38 5.04 -6.08
N VAL A 71 -0.44 4.54 -7.31
CA VAL A 71 -1.33 5.07 -8.34
C VAL A 71 -2.63 4.29 -8.22
N LEU A 72 -3.64 4.89 -7.58
CA LEU A 72 -4.93 4.27 -7.36
C LEU A 72 -5.78 4.44 -8.63
N GLU A 73 -6.19 3.33 -9.25
CA GLU A 73 -7.24 3.35 -10.27
C GLU A 73 -8.61 3.39 -9.57
N GLY A 74 -9.45 4.32 -10.00
CA GLY A 74 -10.56 4.90 -9.24
C GLY A 74 -11.57 3.92 -8.59
N ALA A 75 -12.05 4.40 -7.43
CA ALA A 75 -13.24 4.05 -6.66
C ALA A 75 -13.62 2.57 -6.52
N ASN A 76 -13.35 2.00 -5.35
CA ASN A 76 -14.02 0.79 -4.89
C ASN A 76 -15.34 1.18 -4.19
N PRO A 77 -16.53 0.89 -4.76
CA PRO A 77 -17.81 1.21 -4.14
C PRO A 77 -18.07 0.44 -2.83
N ALA A 78 -17.32 -0.63 -2.55
CA ALA A 78 -17.48 -1.43 -1.33
C ALA A 78 -17.12 -0.69 -0.04
N LEU A 79 -16.33 0.39 -0.10
CA LEU A 79 -15.93 1.17 1.07
C LEU A 79 -16.90 2.31 1.43
N MET A 80 -17.81 2.66 0.51
CA MET A 80 -18.87 3.66 0.77
C MET A 80 -20.05 3.08 1.58
N ALA A 81 -20.05 1.78 1.87
CA ALA A 81 -21.08 1.12 2.67
C ALA A 81 -20.76 1.07 4.18
N GLY A 82 -19.60 1.58 4.61
CA GLY A 82 -19.08 1.39 5.98
C GLY A 82 -19.20 2.57 6.93
N ASP A 83 -19.59 3.76 6.47
CA ASP A 83 -19.69 4.97 7.31
C ASP A 83 -21.15 5.36 7.58
N ALA A 84 -21.98 4.37 7.93
CA ALA A 84 -23.16 4.69 8.72
C ALA A 84 -22.65 5.06 10.13
N PRO A 85 -22.91 6.27 10.65
CA PRO A 85 -22.48 6.60 12.00
C PRO A 85 -23.09 5.57 12.93
N SER A 86 -22.24 4.89 13.70
CA SER A 86 -22.68 4.09 14.83
C SER A 86 -23.42 5.03 15.77
N SER A 87 -24.74 5.06 15.63
CA SER A 87 -25.66 5.65 16.59
C SER A 87 -25.51 4.83 17.87
N PHE A 88 -24.62 5.29 18.73
CA PHE A 88 -24.53 4.86 20.11
C PHE A 88 -25.84 5.28 20.79
N GLN A 89 -26.78 4.34 20.90
CA GLN A 89 -28.05 4.52 21.59
C GLN A 89 -28.32 3.30 22.49
N LYS A 90 -27.84 3.39 23.74
CA LYS A 90 -28.64 3.38 24.98
C LYS A 90 -27.78 2.88 26.15
#